data_AF-A0A519RQK8-F1
#
_entry.id   AF-A0A519RQK8-F1
#
_cell.length_a   1.000
_cell.length_b   1.000
_cell.length_c   1.000
_cell.angle_alpha   90.00
_cell.angle_beta   90.00
_cell.angle_gamma   90.00
#
_symmetry.space_group_name_H-M   'P 1'
#
loop_
_entity.id
_entity.type
_entity.pdbx_description
1 polymer ?
#
loop_
_entity_poly.entity_id
_entity_poly.type
_entity_poly.pdbx_seq_one_letter_code
_entity_poly.pdbx_strand_id
1 'polypeptide(L)' 'MRALRAAFLEAVQAEDFTCFKFVDETSTNLTYCRRYARAEGGQRARHAIPLHGGPNVTLVAALTPSGLQAAMTVSGAVNG' A
#
# COMPACT_ATOMS: atom_id res chain seq x y z
N MET A 1 24.72 3.96 -8.65
CA MET A 1 23.63 3.59 -7.71
C MET A 1 24.12 2.98 -6.40
N ARG A 2 24.91 1.91 -6.40
CA ARG A 2 25.34 1.25 -5.14
C ARG A 2 26.13 2.17 -4.19
N ALA A 3 27.07 2.96 -4.72
CA ALA A 3 27.82 3.95 -3.94
C ALA A 3 26.95 5.06 -3.35
N LEU A 4 25.97 5.57 -4.11
CA LEU A 4 25.02 6.59 -3.62
C LEU A 4 24.13 6.05 -2.50
N ARG A 5 23.67 4.80 -2.61
CA ARG A 5 22.92 4.13 -1.53
C ARG A 5 23.76 3.97 -0.27
N ALA A 6 25.03 3.57 -0.41
CA ALA A 6 25.93 3.44 0.73
C ALA A 6 26.17 4.79 1.41
N ALA A 7 26.47 5.85 0.64
CA ALA A 7 26.67 7.19 1.19
C ALA A 7 25.42 7.73 1.91
N PHE A 8 24.23 7.49 1.35
CA PHE A 8 22.96 7.85 2.01
C PHE A 8 22.77 7.11 3.34
N LEU A 9 23.04 5.80 3.37
CA LEU A 9 22.92 5.00 4.59
C LEU A 9 23.86 5.48 5.69
N GLU A 10 25.09 5.87 5.35
CA GLU A 10 26.03 6.46 6.32
C GLU A 10 25.54 7.81 6.83
N ALA A 11 25.06 8.68 5.94
CA ALA A 11 24.59 10.01 6.30
C ALA A 11 23.37 9.97 7.24
N VAL A 12 22.44 9.03 7.03
CA VAL A 12 21.20 8.97 7.80
C VAL A 12 21.37 8.36 9.21
N GLN A 13 22.52 7.75 9.54
CA GLN A 13 22.73 7.07 10.83
C GLN A 13 22.61 8.01 12.04
N ALA A 14 22.98 9.27 11.89
CA ALA A 14 23.01 10.24 12.99
C ALA A 14 21.67 10.97 13.20
N GLU A 15 20.69 10.74 12.33
CA GLU A 15 19.42 11.44 12.35
C GLU A 15 18.44 10.80 13.34
N ASP A 16 17.60 11.64 13.95
CA ASP A 16 16.51 11.16 14.80
C ASP A 16 15.39 10.57 13.93
N PHE A 17 15.32 9.23 13.89
CA PHE A 17 14.32 8.51 13.10
C PHE A 17 12.89 8.83 13.51
N THR A 18 12.66 9.35 14.72
CA THR A 18 11.31 9.68 15.18
C THR A 18 10.71 10.90 14.45
N CYS A 19 11.58 11.71 13.84
CA CYS A 19 11.20 12.86 13.03
C CYS A 19 10.87 12.49 11.57
N PHE A 20 11.14 11.26 11.14
CA PHE A 20 10.94 10.86 9.76
C PHE A 20 9.48 10.57 9.40
N LYS A 21 9.13 10.97 8.17
CA LYS A 21 7.87 10.69 7.51
C LYS A 21 8.19 10.07 6.15
N PHE A 22 7.91 8.79 5.99
CA PHE A 22 8.15 8.06 4.74
C PHE A 22 6.91 8.14 3.87
N VAL A 23 6.96 8.91 2.79
CA VAL A 23 5.84 9.08 1.86
C VAL A 23 6.05 8.19 0.65
N ASP A 24 5.02 7.44 0.29
CA ASP A 24 5.02 6.61 -0.91
C ASP A 24 3.61 6.51 -1.53
N GLU A 25 3.55 6.03 -2.76
CA GLU A 25 2.36 5.78 -3.54
C GLU A 25 2.16 4.27 -3.77
N THR A 26 0.93 3.77 -3.58
CA THR A 26 0.58 2.42 -4.00
C THR A 26 -0.77 2.34 -4.68
N SER A 27 -0.81 1.71 -5.86
CA SER A 27 -2.05 1.47 -6.61
C SER A 27 -2.70 0.18 -6.15
N THR A 28 -3.97 0.25 -5.76
CA THR A 28 -4.79 -0.89 -5.35
C THR A 28 -5.81 -1.21 -6.42
N ASN A 29 -5.75 -2.43 -6.94
CA ASN A 29 -6.76 -2.96 -7.85
C ASN A 29 -7.94 -3.55 -7.05
N LEU A 30 -9.13 -3.01 -7.29
CA LEU A 30 -10.35 -3.35 -6.54
C LEU A 30 -11.05 -4.63 -7.02
N THR A 31 -10.54 -5.28 -8.07
CA THR A 31 -11.09 -6.54 -8.61
C THR A 31 -10.50 -7.79 -7.96
N TYR A 32 -9.51 -7.63 -7.06
CA TYR A 32 -8.90 -8.77 -6.37
C TYR A 32 -9.92 -9.50 -5.47
N CYS A 33 -10.08 -10.79 -5.75
CA CYS A 33 -10.91 -11.71 -4.98
C CYS A 33 -10.07 -12.47 -3.95
N ARG A 34 -10.69 -12.95 -2.87
CA ARG A 34 -10.01 -13.90 -1.97
C ARG A 34 -9.74 -15.19 -2.74
N ARG A 35 -8.50 -15.69 -2.67
CA ARG A 35 -8.10 -16.96 -3.32
C ARG A 35 -8.80 -18.18 -2.72
N TYR A 36 -9.13 -18.12 -1.43
CA TYR A 36 -9.75 -19.23 -0.71
C TYR A 36 -11.00 -18.77 0.01
N ALA A 37 -12.02 -19.62 -0.01
CA ALA A 37 -13.24 -19.48 0.78
C ALA A 37 -13.33 -20.61 1.82
N ARG A 38 -14.25 -20.45 2.77
CA ARG A 38 -14.58 -21.46 3.78
C ARG A 38 -16.09 -21.65 3.78
N ALA A 39 -16.52 -22.89 3.94
CA ALA A 39 -17.92 -23.26 4.13
C ALA A 39 -17.98 -24.46 5.07
N GLU A 40 -19.13 -24.68 5.68
CA GLU A 40 -19.39 -25.87 6.47
C GLU A 40 -19.33 -27.15 5.61
N GLY A 41 -19.11 -28.29 6.26
CA GLY A 41 -19.01 -29.59 5.59
C GLY A 41 -20.24 -29.90 4.74
N GLY A 42 -20.01 -30.35 3.50
CA GLY A 42 -21.08 -30.66 2.54
C GLY A 42 -21.66 -29.45 1.80
N GLN A 43 -21.24 -28.22 2.13
CA GLN A 43 -21.72 -27.00 1.46
C GLN A 43 -20.72 -26.49 0.42
N ARG A 44 -21.24 -25.88 -0.65
CA ARG A 44 -20.41 -25.18 -1.64
C ARG A 44 -20.01 -23.81 -1.09
N ALA A 45 -18.71 -23.55 -1.00
CA ALA A 45 -18.21 -22.22 -0.70
C ALA A 45 -18.45 -21.28 -1.89
N ARG A 46 -19.37 -20.34 -1.73
CA ARG A 46 -19.67 -19.30 -2.73
C ARG A 46 -18.80 -18.08 -2.47
N HIS A 47 -18.30 -17.46 -3.53
CA HIS A 47 -17.59 -16.19 -3.47
C HIS A 47 -18.16 -15.25 -4.51
N ALA A 48 -18.41 -14.00 -4.12
CA ALA A 48 -18.75 -12.95 -5.08
C ALA A 48 -17.47 -12.51 -5.78
N ILE A 49 -17.44 -12.57 -7.10
CA ILE A 49 -16.40 -11.91 -7.90
C ILE A 49 -16.86 -10.47 -8.10
N PRO A 50 -16.07 -9.44 -7.73
CA PRO A 50 -16.38 -8.07 -8.07
C PRO A 50 -16.33 -7.92 -9.59
N LEU A 51 -17.50 -8.02 -10.23
CA LEU A 51 -17.63 -7.96 -11.70
C LEU A 51 -17.34 -6.52 -12.22
N HIS A 52 -17.45 -5.52 -11.34
CA HIS A 52 -17.27 -4.10 -11.64
C HIS A 52 -16.51 -3.39 -10.52
N GLY A 53 -15.18 -3.56 -10.47
CA GLY A 53 -14.34 -2.97 -9.43
C GLY A 53 -14.06 -1.47 -9.55
N GLY A 54 -14.53 -0.80 -10.62
CA GLY A 54 -14.13 0.58 -10.92
C GLY A 54 -12.64 0.70 -11.27
N PRO A 55 -12.12 1.92 -11.45
CA PRO A 55 -10.70 2.15 -11.68
C PRO A 55 -9.86 1.80 -10.44
N ASN A 56 -8.57 1.52 -10.62
CA ASN A 56 -7.65 1.38 -9.50
C ASN A 56 -7.73 2.61 -8.59
N VAL A 57 -7.59 2.40 -7.29
CA VAL A 57 -7.46 3.49 -6.32
C VAL A 57 -6.00 3.56 -5.92
N THR A 58 -5.39 4.71 -6.12
CA THR A 58 -4.06 4.98 -5.63
C THR A 58 -4.14 5.58 -4.23
N LEU A 59 -3.41 4.99 -3.30
CA LEU A 59 -3.18 5.52 -1.96
C LEU A 59 -1.84 6.23 -1.95
N VAL A 60 -1.85 7.49 -1.49
CA VAL A 60 -0.64 8.20 -1.08
C VAL A 60 -0.73 8.42 0.42
N ALA A 61 0.29 8.02 1.16
CA ALA A 61 0.29 8.15 2.60
C ALA A 61 1.71 8.33 3.16
N ALA A 62 1.80 8.90 4.35
CA ALA A 62 3.03 8.98 5.12
C ALA A 62 3.03 7.88 6.20
N LEU A 63 4.10 7.09 6.28
CA LEU A 63 4.38 6.22 7.41
C LEU A 63 5.30 6.92 8.40
N THR A 64 4.89 6.94 9.66
CA THR A 64 5.68 7.44 10.80
C THR A 64 5.85 6.35 11.84
N PRO A 65 6.72 6.52 12.86
CA PRO A 65 6.83 5.56 13.96
C PRO A 65 5.54 5.36 14.76
N SER A 66 4.62 6.33 14.73
CA SER A 66 3.32 6.25 15.40
C SER A 66 2.20 5.72 14.50
N GLY A 67 2.49 5.43 13.23
CA GLY A 67 1.56 4.80 12.29
C GLY A 67 1.37 5.57 11.00
N LEU A 68 0.28 5.26 10.28
CA LEU A 68 -0.05 5.88 9.01
C LEU A 68 -0.66 7.27 9.23
N GLN A 69 -0.22 8.27 8.46
CA GLN A 69 -0.69 9.64 8.51
C GLN A 69 -0.91 10.20 7.09
N ALA A 70 -1.67 11.30 7.00
CA ALA A 70 -1.90 12.06 5.76
C ALA A 70 -2.32 11.19 4.56
N ALA A 71 -3.13 10.16 4.83
CA ALA A 71 -3.61 9.25 3.80
C ALA A 71 -4.61 9.95 2.87
N MET A 72 -4.35 9.90 1.57
CA MET A 72 -5.29 10.33 0.53
C MET A 72 -5.47 9.24 -0.52
N THR A 73 -6.69 9.12 -1.02
CA THR A 73 -7.03 8.22 -2.13
C THR A 73 -7.33 9.03 -3.38
N VAL A 74 -6.70 8.64 -4.48
CA VAL A 74 -6.91 9.22 -5.81
C VAL A 74 -7.47 8.12 -6.71
N SER A 75 -8.48 8.47 -7.50
CA SER A 75 -9.02 7.54 -8.49
C SER A 75 -8.12 7.52 -9.72
N GLY A 76 -7.69 6.33 -10.14
CA GLY A 76 -6.76 6.18 -11.25
C GLY A 76 -5.32 6.55 -10.89
N ALA A 77 -4.53 6.92 -11.90
CA ALA A 77 -3.12 7.28 -11.73
C ALA A 77 -2.99 8.66 -11.08
N VAL A 78 -1.99 8.84 -10.23
CA VAL A 78 -1.58 10.16 -9.75
C VAL A 78 -0.87 10.87 -10.91
N ASN A 79 -1.46 11.97 -11.37
CA ASN A 79 -0.83 12.90 -12.31
C ASN A 79 -0.30 14.12 -11.54
N GLY A 80 0.90 14.58 -11.92
CA GLY A 80 1.54 15.79 -11.42
C GLY A 80 1.84 16.74 -12.56
#